data_AF-A0A955SIX8-F1
#
_entry.id   AF-A0A955SIX8-F1
#
_cell.length_a   1.000
_cell.length_b   1.000
_cell.length_c   1.000
_cell.angle_alpha   90.00
_cell.angle_beta   90.00
_cell.angle_gamma   90.00
#
_symmetry.space_group_name_H-M   'P 1'
#
loop_
_entity.id
_entity.type
_entity.pdbx_description
1 polymer ?
#
loop_
_entity_poly.entity_id
_entity_poly.type
_entity_poly.pdbx_seq_one_letter_code
_entity_poly.pdbx_strand_id
1 'polypeptide(L)'
;LFPTIQRLRSGTPLPLIDKLRLDHGALGTLIMPTPTRAIIELIRTILVSHNGLEEGPEGVYAQCEQVAGVGIEDLFRRLQAVAPVSVAAYSDSPTVFATIRRVVMRAGYPTESMEFH
;
A
#
# COMPACT_ATOMS: atom_id res chain seq x y z
N LEU A 1 -6.46 -9.26 4.25
CA LEU A 1 -7.76 -8.55 4.34
C LEU A 1 -8.53 -8.58 3.01
N PHE A 2 -8.06 -7.89 1.96
CA PHE A 2 -8.83 -7.67 0.72
C PHE A 2 -9.40 -8.91 0.01
N PRO A 3 -8.68 -10.04 -0.15
CA PRO A 3 -9.25 -11.22 -0.79
C PRO A 3 -10.45 -11.80 -0.04
N THR A 4 -10.47 -11.70 1.30
CA THR A 4 -11.61 -12.14 2.11
C THR A 4 -12.82 -11.23 1.89
N ILE A 5 -12.61 -9.92 1.92
CA ILE A 5 -13.68 -8.93 1.69
C ILE A 5 -14.28 -9.05 0.28
N GLN A 6 -13.44 -9.28 -0.73
CA GLN A 6 -13.90 -9.52 -2.09
C GLN A 6 -14.78 -10.77 -2.20
N ARG A 7 -14.43 -11.87 -1.51
CA ARG A 7 -15.28 -13.08 -1.46
C ARG A 7 -16.62 -12.82 -0.79
N LEU A 8 -16.64 -12.05 0.30
CA LEU A 8 -17.89 -11.67 0.98
C LEU A 8 -18.78 -10.77 0.11
N ARG A 9 -18.20 -10.04 -0.84
CA ARG A 9 -18.90 -9.22 -1.84
C ARG A 9 -19.16 -9.94 -3.17
N SER A 10 -19.33 -11.26 -3.13
CA SER A 10 -19.60 -12.09 -4.33
C SER A 10 -18.59 -11.89 -5.46
N GLY A 11 -17.32 -11.67 -5.11
CA GLY A 11 -16.23 -11.44 -6.08
C GLY A 11 -15.99 -9.97 -6.44
N THR A 12 -16.81 -9.03 -5.96
CA THR A 12 -16.69 -7.61 -6.32
C THR A 12 -15.71 -6.88 -5.40
N PRO A 13 -14.60 -6.31 -5.91
CA PRO A 13 -13.65 -5.56 -5.09
C PRO A 13 -14.26 -4.26 -4.55
N LEU A 14 -13.71 -3.74 -3.45
CA LEU A 14 -13.96 -2.36 -3.01
C LEU A 14 -13.29 -1.39 -4.00
N PRO A 15 -13.93 -0.27 -4.36
CA PRO A 15 -13.36 0.70 -5.31
C PRO A 15 -11.96 1.22 -4.91
N LEU A 16 -11.69 1.35 -3.61
CA LEU A 16 -10.42 1.90 -3.10
C LEU A 16 -9.23 0.92 -3.21
N ILE A 17 -9.48 -0.38 -3.40
CA ILE A 17 -8.43 -1.41 -3.35
C ILE A 17 -7.39 -1.22 -4.45
N ASP A 18 -7.80 -0.80 -5.65
CA ASP A 18 -6.87 -0.64 -6.77
C ASP A 18 -5.86 0.48 -6.51
N LYS A 19 -6.32 1.61 -5.96
CA LYS A 19 -5.42 2.69 -5.54
C LYS A 19 -4.49 2.24 -4.39
N LEU A 20 -5.03 1.59 -3.36
CA LEU A 20 -4.22 1.09 -2.24
C LEU A 20 -3.15 0.09 -2.68
N ARG A 21 -3.44 -0.76 -3.68
CA ARG A 21 -2.44 -1.68 -4.26
C ARG A 21 -1.31 -0.94 -4.96
N LEU A 22 -1.62 0.14 -5.67
CA LEU A 22 -0.60 0.98 -6.30
C LEU A 22 0.26 1.67 -5.24
N ASP A 23 -0.34 2.18 -4.17
CA ASP A 23 0.36 2.84 -3.06
C ASP A 23 1.28 1.89 -2.32
N HIS A 24 0.79 0.69 -1.99
CA HIS A 24 1.62 -0.37 -1.39
C HIS A 24 2.79 -0.76 -2.28
N GLY A 25 2.58 -0.83 -3.60
CA GLY A 25 3.65 -1.09 -4.56
C GLY A 25 4.71 0.01 -4.54
N ALA A 26 4.30 1.27 -4.54
CA ALA A 26 5.22 2.40 -4.45
C ALA A 26 6.00 2.39 -3.13
N LEU A 27 5.31 2.33 -1.99
CA LEU A 27 5.91 2.28 -0.65
C LEU A 27 6.87 1.10 -0.50
N GLY A 28 6.47 -0.09 -0.97
CA GLY A 28 7.29 -1.30 -0.91
C GLY A 28 8.60 -1.19 -1.70
N THR A 29 8.65 -0.40 -2.77
CA THR A 29 9.90 -0.13 -3.49
C THR A 29 10.74 0.97 -2.87
N LEU A 30 10.12 1.96 -2.23
CA LEU A 30 10.82 3.10 -1.61
C LEU A 30 11.60 2.71 -0.36
N ILE A 31 11.33 1.55 0.22
CA ILE A 31 12.09 1.00 1.36
C ILE A 31 13.31 0.16 0.96
N MET A 32 13.52 -0.09 -0.34
CA MET A 32 14.65 -0.88 -0.83
C MET A 32 15.98 -0.11 -0.86
N PRO A 33 16.07 1.12 -1.39
CA PRO A 33 17.33 1.84 -1.47
C PRO A 33 17.71 2.48 -0.12
N THR A 34 18.90 3.07 -0.07
CA THR A 34 19.35 3.94 1.02
C THR A 34 18.31 5.06 1.25
N PRO A 35 17.83 5.27 2.49
CA PRO A 35 16.83 6.29 2.77
C PRO A 35 17.43 7.69 2.65
N THR A 36 17.19 8.34 1.51
CA THR A 36 17.54 9.75 1.30
C THR A 36 16.41 10.67 1.78
N ARG A 37 16.71 11.95 1.97
CA ARG A 37 15.69 12.96 2.32
C ARG A 37 14.54 12.97 1.29
N ALA A 38 14.86 12.92 0.00
CA ALA A 38 13.86 12.91 -1.07
C ALA A 38 12.95 11.67 -1.01
N ILE A 39 13.51 10.49 -0.72
CA ILE A 39 12.74 9.26 -0.52
C ILE A 39 11.81 9.38 0.68
N ILE A 40 12.29 9.90 1.81
CA ILE A 40 11.48 10.08 3.02
C ILE A 40 10.34 11.08 2.79
N GLU A 41 10.60 12.18 2.09
CA GLU A 41 9.58 13.18 1.72
C GLU A 41 8.50 12.57 0.80
N LEU A 42 8.91 11.73 -0.16
CA LEU A 42 7.98 11.03 -1.03
C LEU A 42 7.15 9.98 -0.27
N ILE A 43 7.76 9.20 0.62
CA ILE A 43 7.03 8.26 1.50
C ILE A 43 5.97 9.01 2.31
N ARG A 44 6.32 10.15 2.92
CA ARG A 44 5.36 10.99 3.67
C ARG A 44 4.22 11.47 2.78
N THR A 45 4.54 11.95 1.58
CA THR A 45 3.54 12.42 0.60
C THR A 45 2.55 11.31 0.25
N ILE A 46 3.04 10.09 0.01
CA ILE A 46 2.19 8.93 -0.28
C ILE A 46 1.33 8.61 0.93
N LEU A 47 1.91 8.52 2.13
CA LEU A 47 1.22 8.16 3.37
C LEU A 47 0.08 9.14 3.72
N VAL A 48 0.26 10.45 3.50
CA VAL A 48 -0.82 11.43 3.74
C VAL A 48 -2.07 11.10 2.93
N SER A 49 -1.91 10.82 1.64
CA SER A 49 -3.05 10.44 0.78
C SER A 49 -3.54 9.03 1.07
N HIS A 50 -2.63 8.10 1.34
CA HIS A 50 -2.93 6.68 1.59
C HIS A 50 -3.79 6.51 2.85
N ASN A 51 -3.36 7.10 3.97
CA ASN A 51 -4.05 6.98 5.25
C ASN A 51 -5.47 7.53 5.17
N GLY A 52 -5.70 8.60 4.39
CA GLY A 52 -7.06 9.10 4.16
C GLY A 52 -7.97 8.08 3.47
N LEU A 53 -7.44 7.29 2.54
CA LEU A 53 -8.18 6.22 1.86
C LEU A 53 -8.35 4.97 2.73
N GLU A 54 -7.42 4.73 3.64
CA GLU A 54 -7.40 3.54 4.49
C GLU A 54 -8.25 3.74 5.77
N GLU A 55 -7.98 4.81 6.50
CA GLU A 55 -8.48 5.09 7.86
C GLU A 55 -9.60 6.16 7.91
N GLY A 56 -9.89 6.83 6.80
CA GLY A 56 -10.95 7.84 6.75
C GLY A 56 -12.34 7.27 7.12
N PRO A 57 -13.35 8.12 7.40
CA PRO A 57 -14.69 7.67 7.75
C PRO A 57 -15.33 6.74 6.70
N GLU A 58 -15.03 7.00 5.43
CA GLU A 58 -15.43 6.17 4.27
C GLU A 58 -14.26 5.32 3.74
N GLY A 59 -13.23 5.14 4.55
CA GLY A 59 -12.00 4.44 4.22
C GLY A 59 -12.19 2.94 4.12
N VAL A 60 -11.15 2.25 3.65
CA VAL A 60 -11.21 0.80 3.42
C VAL A 60 -11.48 0.03 4.71
N TYR A 61 -11.00 0.48 5.88
CA TYR A 61 -11.25 -0.18 7.15
C TYR A 61 -12.72 -0.17 7.53
N ALA A 62 -13.37 1.00 7.50
CA ALA A 62 -14.81 1.12 7.77
C ALA A 62 -15.64 0.24 6.81
N GLN A 63 -15.29 0.26 5.50
CA GLN A 63 -15.96 -0.59 4.52
C GLN A 63 -15.73 -2.10 4.77
N CYS A 64 -14.54 -2.50 5.21
CA CYS A 64 -14.25 -3.88 5.55
C CYS A 64 -15.04 -4.35 6.77
N GLU A 65 -15.17 -3.52 7.80
CA GLU A 65 -15.96 -3.82 8.99
C GLU A 65 -17.44 -4.00 8.66
N GLN A 66 -18.01 -3.10 7.85
CA GLN A 66 -19.39 -3.20 7.39
C GLN A 66 -19.65 -4.50 6.61
N VAL A 67 -18.73 -4.89 5.72
CA VAL A 67 -18.85 -6.12 4.93
C VAL A 67 -18.65 -7.38 5.78
N ALA A 68 -17.70 -7.36 6.72
CA ALA A 68 -17.43 -8.50 7.58
C ALA A 68 -18.56 -8.73 8.60
N GLY A 69 -19.18 -7.65 9.09
CA GLY A 69 -20.26 -7.69 10.06
C GLY A 69 -19.90 -8.57 11.26
N VAL A 70 -20.76 -9.53 11.59
CA VAL A 70 -20.54 -10.48 12.70
C VAL A 70 -19.28 -11.35 12.54
N GLY A 71 -18.70 -11.45 11.34
CA GLY A 71 -17.47 -12.20 11.06
C GLY A 71 -16.17 -11.44 11.34
N ILE A 72 -16.24 -10.19 11.83
CA ILE A 72 -15.08 -9.33 12.01
C ILE A 72 -14.06 -9.90 13.01
N GLU A 73 -14.51 -10.53 14.10
CA GLU A 73 -13.63 -11.10 15.12
C GLU A 73 -12.80 -12.28 14.58
N ASP A 74 -13.41 -13.18 13.80
CA ASP A 74 -12.69 -14.28 13.16
C ASP A 74 -11.70 -13.75 12.11
N LEU A 75 -12.11 -12.73 11.35
CA LEU A 75 -11.21 -12.06 10.40
C LEU A 75 -9.99 -11.46 11.11
N PHE A 76 -10.17 -10.77 12.24
CA PHE A 76 -9.07 -10.24 13.05
C PHE A 76 -8.15 -11.35 13.56
N ARG A 77 -8.72 -12.43 14.11
CA ARG A 77 -7.93 -13.58 14.58
C ARG A 77 -7.05 -14.15 13.47
N ARG A 78 -7.60 -14.28 12.26
CA ARG A 78 -6.85 -14.77 11.09
C ARG A 78 -5.78 -13.79 10.64
N LEU A 79 -6.02 -12.48 10.71
CA LEU A 79 -5.02 -11.46 10.38
C LEU A 79 -3.84 -11.49 11.35
N GLN A 80 -4.11 -11.68 12.65
CA GLN A 80 -3.06 -11.80 13.67
C GLN A 80 -2.22 -13.07 13.53
N ALA A 81 -2.80 -14.12 12.96
CA ALA A 81 -2.12 -15.40 12.73
C ALA A 81 -1.33 -15.46 11.39
N VAL A 82 -1.27 -14.36 10.62
CA VAL A 82 -0.55 -14.34 9.34
C VAL A 82 0.95 -14.49 9.59
N ALA A 83 1.57 -15.43 8.87
CA ALA A 83 3.01 -15.62 8.90
C ALA A 83 3.74 -14.37 8.37
N PRO A 84 4.95 -14.07 8.88
CA PRO A 84 5.77 -12.99 8.35
C PRO A 84 5.96 -13.11 6.83
N VAL A 85 5.88 -11.98 6.13
CA VAL A 85 6.12 -11.91 4.68
C VAL A 85 7.59 -11.59 4.40
N SER A 86 8.11 -12.10 3.29
CA SER A 86 9.43 -11.71 2.80
C SER A 86 9.45 -10.21 2.50
N VAL A 87 10.49 -9.53 2.96
CA VAL A 87 10.71 -8.11 2.69
C VAL A 87 11.64 -7.99 1.48
N ALA A 88 11.44 -6.95 0.67
CA ALA A 88 12.33 -6.67 -0.45
C ALA A 88 13.77 -6.43 0.06
N ALA A 89 14.75 -6.99 -0.63
CA ALA A 89 16.15 -6.81 -0.27
C ALA A 89 16.60 -5.36 -0.53
N TYR A 90 17.51 -4.88 0.31
CA TYR A 90 18.17 -3.60 0.09
C TYR A 90 18.91 -3.57 -1.25
N SER A 91 18.79 -2.48 -2.00
CA SER A 91 19.53 -2.29 -3.26
C SER A 91 19.48 -0.84 -3.74
N ASP A 92 20.66 -0.28 -4.02
CA ASP A 92 20.86 1.02 -4.69
C ASP A 92 21.13 0.87 -6.19
N SER A 93 20.71 -0.24 -6.81
CA SER A 93 20.97 -0.44 -8.23
C SER A 93 20.14 0.53 -9.11
N PRO A 94 20.66 0.95 -10.28
CA PRO A 94 19.90 1.78 -11.22
C PRO A 94 18.55 1.18 -11.63
N THR A 95 18.46 -0.16 -11.69
CA THR A 95 17.22 -0.89 -11.99
C THR A 95 16.14 -0.69 -10.92
N VAL A 96 16.53 -0.62 -9.63
CA VAL A 96 15.61 -0.35 -8.53
C VAL A 96 15.08 1.08 -8.63
N PHE A 97 15.94 2.06 -8.90
CA PHE A 97 15.51 3.44 -9.09
C PHE A 97 14.60 3.64 -10.31
N ALA A 98 14.89 2.98 -11.44
CA ALA A 98 13.98 2.96 -12.59
C ALA A 98 12.62 2.33 -12.25
N THR A 99 12.62 1.28 -11.42
CA THR A 99 11.39 0.65 -10.93
C THR A 99 10.61 1.58 -10.02
N ILE A 100 11.27 2.21 -9.05
CA ILE A 100 10.67 3.20 -8.13
C ILE A 100 9.97 4.29 -8.94
N ARG A 101 10.67 4.93 -9.90
CA ARG A 101 10.09 5.98 -10.74
C ARG A 101 8.80 5.52 -11.41
N ARG A 102 8.82 4.34 -12.04
CA ARG A 102 7.65 3.78 -12.74
C ARG A 102 6.48 3.50 -11.79
N VAL A 103 6.73 2.87 -10.63
CA VAL A 103 5.63 2.50 -9.73
C VAL A 103 5.04 3.71 -9.01
N VAL A 104 5.87 4.70 -8.64
CA VAL A 104 5.44 5.95 -8.03
C VAL A 104 4.59 6.76 -9.01
N MET A 105 5.04 6.90 -10.26
CA MET A 105 4.25 7.56 -11.32
C MET A 105 2.93 6.84 -11.57
N ARG A 106 2.95 5.50 -11.61
CA ARG A 106 1.72 4.70 -11.79
C ARG A 106 0.74 4.87 -10.62
N ALA A 107 1.25 5.07 -9.41
CA ALA A 107 0.44 5.38 -8.23
C ALA A 107 -0.09 6.83 -8.20
N GLY A 108 0.33 7.66 -9.16
CA GLY A 108 -0.14 9.03 -9.33
C GLY A 108 0.66 10.09 -8.56
N TYR A 109 1.88 9.77 -8.12
CA TYR A 109 2.72 10.71 -7.37
C TYR A 109 3.88 11.26 -8.23
N PRO A 110 4.31 12.50 -7.96
CA PRO A 110 5.41 13.13 -8.70
C PRO A 110 6.76 12.45 -8.40
N THR A 111 7.64 12.43 -9.40
CA THR A 111 9.02 11.90 -9.28
C THR A 111 10.09 12.93 -9.66
N GLU A 112 9.67 14.18 -9.89
CA GLU A 112 10.50 15.26 -10.43
C GLU A 112 11.61 15.71 -9.47
N SER A 113 11.44 15.48 -8.17
CA SER A 113 12.39 15.79 -7.10
C SER A 113 13.33 14.63 -6.73
N MET A 114 13.23 13.48 -7.42
CA MET A 114 14.11 12.33 -7.16
C MET A 114 15.35 12.40 -8.07
N GLU A 115 16.40 13.07 -7.60
CA GLU A 115 17.74 12.88 -8.16
C GLU A 115 18.24 11.48 -7.77
N PHE A 116 18.08 10.53 -8.69
CA PHE A 116 18.65 9.19 -8.57
C PHE A 116 20.13 9.29 -8.96
N HIS A 117 21.01 9.45 -7.97
CA HIS A 117 22.46 9.34 -8.15
C HIS A 117 22.93 7.92 -7.88
#